data_AF-A0A952NGN1-F1
#
_entry.id   AF-A0A952NGN1-F1
#
_cell.length_a   1.000
_cell.length_b   1.000
_cell.length_c   1.000
_cell.angle_alpha   90.00
_cell.angle_beta   90.00
_cell.angle_gamma   90.00
#
_symmetry.space_group_name_H-M   'P 1'
#
loop_
_entity.id
_entity.type
_entity.pdbx_description
1 polymer ?
#
loop_
_entity_poly.entity_id
_entity_poly.type
_entity_poly.pdbx_seq_one_letter_code
_entity_poly.pdbx_strand_id
1 'polypeptide(L)'
;MNEKLLGLFLLVCAIGISWYLGQEGSSPHPQQEPQGLAGFISEDLSQNDQQGLLPKEWRSIHSVNYSFENERQKQLLNINNIRIPKNPQGQYQLDVDVIDVPDEENPSIILQMSLSDLKSKNKIWELGRFYSLVPYLSAEKAPEKNIPTKTESEK
;
A
#
# COMPACT_ATOMS: atom_id res chain seq x y z
N MET A 1 10.08 53.42 34.59
CA MET A 1 9.87 52.04 34.08
C MET A 1 10.04 52.14 32.57
N ASN A 2 11.10 51.53 32.02
CA ASN A 2 11.73 51.98 30.78
C ASN A 2 11.00 51.48 29.52
N GLU A 3 10.44 52.42 28.75
CA GLU A 3 9.72 52.19 27.48
C GLU A 3 10.57 51.52 26.39
N LYS A 4 11.90 51.53 26.53
CA LYS A 4 12.83 50.88 25.59
C LYS A 4 12.88 49.36 25.72
N LEU A 5 12.39 48.78 26.82
CA LEU A 5 12.41 47.32 27.02
C LEU A 5 11.21 46.62 26.35
N LEU A 6 10.12 47.34 26.10
CA LEU A 6 8.89 46.79 25.52
C LEU A 6 9.02 46.54 24.01
N GLY A 7 9.78 47.38 23.30
CA GLY A 7 10.00 47.24 21.86
C GLY A 7 10.87 46.04 21.48
N LEU A 8 11.79 45.62 22.35
CA LEU A 8 12.67 44.48 22.07
C LEU A 8 11.94 43.14 22.22
N PHE A 9 10.94 43.06 23.10
CA PHE A 9 10.19 41.82 23.35
C PHE A 9 9.23 41.48 22.19
N LEU A 10 8.63 42.51 21.54
CA LEU A 10 7.75 42.30 20.39
C LEU A 10 8.51 41.84 19.12
N LEU A 11 9.79 42.18 18.99
CA LEU A 11 10.59 41.75 17.83
C LEU A 11 11.03 40.27 17.93
N VAL A 12 11.23 39.75 19.14
CA VAL A 12 11.57 38.33 19.36
C VAL A 12 10.36 37.42 19.13
N CYS A 13 9.14 37.88 19.44
CA CYS A 13 7.92 37.14 19.11
C CYS A 13 7.67 37.07 17.59
N ALA A 14 8.00 38.09 16.82
CA ALA A 14 7.81 38.08 15.37
C ALA A 14 8.71 37.07 14.65
N ILE A 15 9.94 36.83 15.14
CA ILE A 15 10.87 35.87 14.52
C ILE A 15 10.54 34.43 14.93
N GLY A 16 9.99 34.21 16.14
CA GLY A 16 9.55 32.89 16.60
C GLY A 16 8.32 32.34 15.87
N ILE A 17 7.43 33.22 15.38
CA ILE A 17 6.21 32.81 14.67
C ILE A 17 6.54 32.38 13.21
N SER A 18 7.59 32.92 12.60
CA SER A 18 8.02 32.48 11.26
C SER A 18 8.60 31.06 11.21
N TRP A 19 9.07 30.50 12.33
CA TRP A 19 9.51 29.10 12.39
C TRP A 19 8.38 28.12 12.74
N TYR A 20 7.26 28.61 13.29
CA TYR A 20 6.15 27.75 13.69
C TYR A 20 5.07 27.59 12.61
N LEU A 21 4.97 28.54 11.67
CA LEU A 21 4.03 28.45 10.54
C LEU A 21 4.65 27.82 9.28
N GLY A 22 5.92 27.40 9.32
CA GLY A 22 6.64 26.81 8.18
C GLY A 22 6.63 25.28 8.13
N GLN A 23 6.04 24.58 9.10
CA GLN A 23 5.79 23.15 9.00
C GLN A 23 4.38 22.90 8.43
N GLU A 24 4.16 23.28 7.18
CA GLU A 24 3.21 22.56 6.35
C GLU A 24 3.85 21.20 6.03
N GLY A 25 3.74 20.31 7.01
CA GLY A 25 3.89 18.88 6.82
C GLY A 25 2.83 18.43 5.85
N SER A 26 3.21 18.34 4.59
CA SER A 26 2.49 17.66 3.52
C SER A 26 3.46 17.62 2.34
N SER A 27 4.47 16.75 2.40
CA SER A 27 4.97 16.22 1.14
C SER A 27 3.75 15.55 0.49
N PRO A 28 3.22 16.02 -0.64
CA PRO A 28 2.34 15.19 -1.41
C PRO A 28 3.27 14.08 -1.91
N HIS A 29 3.31 12.94 -1.21
CA HIS A 29 3.66 11.73 -1.92
C HIS A 29 2.66 11.70 -3.07
N PRO A 30 3.10 11.83 -4.35
CA PRO A 30 2.17 11.70 -5.45
C PRO A 30 1.48 10.35 -5.22
N GLN A 31 0.17 10.39 -4.95
CA GLN A 31 -0.65 9.20 -4.91
C GLN A 31 -0.57 8.63 -6.32
N GLN A 32 0.41 7.75 -6.53
CA GLN A 32 0.45 6.92 -7.70
C GLN A 32 -0.82 6.08 -7.60
N GLU A 33 -1.79 6.38 -8.46
CA GLU A 33 -2.94 5.51 -8.73
C GLU A 33 -2.46 4.05 -8.68
N PRO A 34 -3.05 3.20 -7.82
CA PRO A 34 -2.57 1.84 -7.65
C PRO A 34 -2.61 1.12 -9.00
N GLN A 35 -1.42 0.86 -9.56
CA GLN A 35 -1.26 0.17 -10.83
C GLN A 35 -1.58 -1.32 -10.61
N GLY A 36 -2.88 -1.64 -10.60
CA GLY A 36 -3.40 -2.98 -10.40
C GLY A 36 -3.64 -3.40 -8.94
N LEU A 37 -4.07 -4.65 -8.78
CA LEU A 37 -4.53 -5.21 -7.50
C LEU A 37 -3.48 -5.14 -6.39
N ALA A 38 -2.21 -5.46 -6.67
CA ALA A 38 -1.15 -5.38 -5.67
C ALA A 38 -0.88 -3.96 -5.16
N GLY A 39 -0.98 -2.96 -6.04
CA GLY A 39 -0.88 -1.56 -5.63
C GLY A 39 -2.01 -1.19 -4.69
N PHE A 40 -3.23 -1.62 -5.01
CA PHE A 40 -4.41 -1.36 -4.19
C PHE A 40 -4.29 -2.02 -2.80
N ILE A 41 -3.87 -3.29 -2.75
CA ILE A 41 -3.61 -4.00 -1.49
C ILE A 41 -2.53 -3.28 -0.67
N SER A 42 -1.46 -2.81 -1.32
CA SER A 42 -0.38 -2.08 -0.62
C SER A 42 -0.87 -0.81 0.04
N GLU A 43 -1.67 -0.03 -0.69
CA GLU A 43 -2.24 1.21 -0.19
C GLU A 43 -3.21 0.94 0.95
N ASP A 44 -4.08 -0.06 0.80
CA ASP A 44 -5.01 -0.49 1.83
C ASP A 44 -4.27 -0.88 3.14
N LEU A 45 -3.25 -1.73 3.06
CA LEU A 45 -2.45 -2.12 4.22
C LEU A 45 -1.69 -0.93 4.83
N SER A 46 -1.17 -0.02 4.01
CA SER A 46 -0.51 1.20 4.47
C SER A 46 -1.48 2.09 5.26
N GLN A 47 -2.70 2.29 4.75
CA GLN A 47 -3.74 3.06 5.43
C GLN A 47 -4.12 2.41 6.77
N ASN A 48 -4.25 1.08 6.81
CA ASN A 48 -4.53 0.36 8.06
C ASN A 48 -3.40 0.54 9.10
N ASP A 49 -2.11 0.53 8.70
CA ASP A 49 -0.98 0.81 9.61
C ASP A 49 -1.04 2.25 10.13
N GLN A 50 -1.28 3.22 9.24
CA GLN A 50 -1.38 4.64 9.61
C GLN A 50 -2.54 4.91 10.58
N GLN A 51 -3.65 4.18 10.44
CA GLN A 51 -4.81 4.27 11.33
C GLN A 51 -4.64 3.47 12.63
N GLY A 52 -3.54 2.72 12.79
CA GLY A 52 -3.30 1.89 13.97
C GLY A 52 -4.18 0.63 14.05
N LEU A 53 -4.74 0.19 12.91
CA LEU A 53 -5.53 -1.05 12.81
C LEU A 53 -4.64 -2.29 12.70
N LEU A 54 -3.37 -2.12 12.32
CA LEU A 54 -2.37 -3.18 12.32
C LEU A 54 -1.59 -3.20 13.64
N PRO A 55 -1.13 -4.38 14.11
CA PRO A 55 -0.38 -4.49 15.35
C PRO A 55 0.96 -3.75 15.23
N LYS A 56 1.49 -3.25 16.35
CA LYS A 56 2.81 -2.55 16.37
C LYS A 56 3.94 -3.42 15.81
N GLU A 57 3.81 -4.73 15.94
CA GLU A 57 4.71 -5.77 15.44
C GLU A 57 4.82 -5.77 13.91
N TRP A 58 3.84 -5.22 13.19
CA TRP A 58 3.83 -5.07 11.73
C TRP A 58 5.07 -4.35 11.20
N ARG A 59 5.61 -3.38 11.94
CA ARG A 59 6.81 -2.62 11.56
C ARG A 59 8.13 -3.36 11.80
N SER A 60 8.05 -4.54 12.41
CA SER A 60 9.18 -5.39 12.77
C SER A 60 9.11 -6.76 12.08
N ILE A 61 8.38 -6.86 10.96
CA ILE A 61 8.35 -8.05 10.11
C ILE A 61 9.73 -8.25 9.47
N HIS A 62 10.31 -9.43 9.66
CA HIS A 62 11.56 -9.85 9.04
C HIS A 62 11.35 -10.42 7.65
N SER A 63 10.40 -11.36 7.53
CA SER A 63 10.11 -12.09 6.31
C SER A 63 8.61 -12.13 6.05
N VAL A 64 8.27 -12.21 4.77
CA VAL A 64 6.90 -12.39 4.30
C VAL A 64 6.89 -13.62 3.41
N ASN A 65 6.04 -14.59 3.72
CA ASN A 65 5.80 -15.77 2.90
C ASN A 65 4.43 -15.65 2.25
N TYR A 66 4.34 -16.03 0.98
CA TYR A 66 3.09 -16.05 0.24
C TYR A 66 2.77 -17.48 -0.16
N SER A 67 1.55 -17.91 0.17
CA SER A 67 0.99 -19.18 -0.30
C SER A 67 -0.11 -18.88 -1.32
N PHE A 68 -0.09 -19.61 -2.43
CA PHE A 68 -1.12 -19.52 -3.47
C PHE A 68 -1.67 -20.90 -3.75
N GLU A 69 -2.96 -20.99 -4.05
CA GLU A 69 -3.63 -22.22 -4.46
C GLU A 69 -3.36 -22.54 -5.93
N ASN A 70 -3.07 -21.53 -6.76
CA ASN A 70 -2.81 -21.70 -8.18
C ASN A 70 -1.88 -20.62 -8.78
N GLU A 71 -1.28 -20.90 -9.94
CA GLU A 71 -0.37 -19.97 -10.62
C GLU A 71 -1.07 -18.70 -11.14
N ARG A 72 -2.38 -18.75 -11.40
CA ARG A 72 -3.16 -17.58 -11.86
C ARG A 72 -3.20 -16.51 -10.77
N GLN A 73 -3.44 -16.87 -9.51
CA GLN A 73 -3.39 -15.94 -8.38
C GLN A 73 -2.02 -15.25 -8.28
N LYS A 74 -0.95 -16.03 -8.41
CA LYS A 74 0.43 -15.54 -8.37
C LYS A 74 0.73 -14.55 -9.49
N GLN A 75 0.21 -14.81 -10.70
CA GLN A 75 0.32 -13.89 -11.83
C GLN A 75 -0.50 -12.60 -11.62
N LEU A 76 -1.76 -12.73 -11.18
CA LEU A 76 -2.67 -11.59 -10.94
C LEU A 76 -2.17 -10.65 -9.85
N LEU A 77 -1.69 -11.20 -8.74
CA LEU A 77 -1.18 -10.40 -7.62
C LEU A 77 0.19 -9.83 -7.91
N ASN A 78 1.06 -10.53 -8.65
CA ASN A 78 2.46 -10.13 -8.83
C ASN A 78 3.08 -9.63 -7.52
N ILE A 79 3.19 -10.52 -6.52
CA ILE A 79 3.50 -10.19 -5.11
C ILE A 79 4.72 -9.32 -4.87
N ASN A 80 5.66 -9.25 -5.82
CA ASN A 80 6.79 -8.31 -5.77
C ASN A 80 6.33 -6.84 -5.69
N ASN A 81 5.09 -6.57 -6.10
CA ASN A 81 4.47 -5.25 -6.06
C ASN A 81 3.68 -4.98 -4.77
N ILE A 82 3.44 -5.99 -3.91
CA ILE A 82 2.77 -5.78 -2.62
C ILE A 82 3.81 -5.27 -1.61
N ARG A 83 3.63 -4.02 -1.16
CA ARG A 83 4.54 -3.35 -0.24
C ARG A 83 4.13 -3.63 1.21
N ILE A 84 4.84 -4.56 1.83
CA ILE A 84 4.78 -4.82 3.27
C ILE A 84 6.14 -4.43 3.86
N PRO A 85 6.19 -3.64 4.95
CA PRO A 85 7.45 -3.23 5.55
C PRO A 85 8.25 -4.46 5.99
N LYS A 86 9.51 -4.52 5.58
CA LYS A 86 10.46 -5.56 5.99
C LYS A 86 11.65 -4.93 6.70
N ASN A 87 12.00 -5.48 7.84
CA ASN A 87 13.15 -5.11 8.64
C ASN A 87 14.09 -6.33 8.75
N PRO A 88 15.33 -6.29 8.23
CA PRO A 88 16.28 -7.41 8.35
C PRO A 88 16.58 -7.82 9.80
N GLN A 89 16.37 -6.93 10.77
CA GLN A 89 16.50 -7.21 12.21
C GLN A 89 15.15 -7.49 12.90
N GLY A 90 14.08 -7.61 12.12
CA GLY A 90 12.74 -7.92 12.58
C GLY A 90 12.67 -9.25 13.32
N GLN A 91 11.64 -9.39 14.16
CA GLN A 91 11.42 -10.58 14.99
C GLN A 91 10.19 -11.37 14.56
N TYR A 92 9.47 -10.90 13.54
CA TYR A 92 8.19 -11.48 13.14
C TYR A 92 8.23 -12.01 11.71
N GLN A 93 7.47 -13.05 11.46
CA GLN A 93 7.19 -13.57 10.13
C GLN A 93 5.72 -13.32 9.82
N LEU A 94 5.45 -12.80 8.63
CA LEU A 94 4.10 -12.69 8.10
C LEU A 94 3.87 -13.79 7.06
N ASP A 95 2.89 -14.65 7.31
CA ASP A 95 2.42 -15.61 6.33
C ASP A 95 1.13 -15.05 5.70
N VAL A 96 1.07 -15.05 4.36
CA VAL A 96 -0.05 -14.52 3.57
C VAL A 96 -0.57 -15.63 2.67
N ASP A 97 -1.74 -16.15 3.02
CA ASP A 97 -2.45 -17.13 2.22
C ASP A 97 -3.44 -16.42 1.28
N VAL A 98 -3.32 -16.71 -0.01
CA VAL A 98 -4.22 -16.20 -1.06
C VAL A 98 -5.22 -17.28 -1.41
N ILE A 99 -6.50 -17.00 -1.15
CA ILE A 99 -7.60 -17.94 -1.31
C ILE A 99 -8.54 -17.41 -2.39
N ASP A 100 -8.86 -18.21 -3.40
CA ASP A 100 -9.86 -17.83 -4.40
C ASP A 100 -11.26 -17.98 -3.79
N VAL A 101 -12.11 -16.99 -4.03
CA VAL A 101 -13.53 -17.10 -3.73
C VAL A 101 -14.23 -17.57 -5.02
N PRO A 102 -14.84 -18.76 -5.03
CA PRO A 102 -15.45 -19.33 -6.23
C PRO A 102 -16.77 -18.61 -6.55
N ASP A 103 -16.67 -17.52 -7.29
CA ASP A 103 -17.80 -16.78 -7.84
C ASP A 103 -17.47 -16.40 -9.30
N GLU A 104 -18.24 -16.93 -10.25
CA GLU A 104 -18.03 -16.69 -11.68
C GLU A 104 -18.46 -15.28 -12.10
N GLU A 105 -19.45 -14.68 -11.42
CA GLU A 105 -19.98 -13.35 -11.72
C GLU A 105 -19.15 -12.27 -11.03
N ASN A 106 -18.71 -12.52 -9.79
CA ASN A 106 -17.95 -11.59 -8.96
C ASN A 106 -16.67 -12.23 -8.43
N PRO A 107 -15.71 -12.57 -9.31
CA PRO A 107 -14.46 -13.18 -8.90
C PRO A 107 -13.74 -12.30 -7.88
N SER A 108 -13.23 -12.93 -6.83
CA SER A 108 -12.62 -12.26 -5.69
C SER A 108 -11.59 -13.17 -5.01
N ILE A 109 -10.75 -12.55 -4.20
CA ILE A 109 -9.76 -13.25 -3.38
C ILE A 109 -9.89 -12.84 -1.92
N ILE A 110 -9.52 -13.76 -1.03
CA ILE A 110 -9.24 -13.46 0.37
C ILE A 110 -7.74 -13.52 0.58
N LEU A 111 -7.17 -12.47 1.17
CA LEU A 111 -5.85 -12.51 1.78
C LEU A 111 -6.00 -12.81 3.26
N GLN A 112 -5.54 -13.98 3.68
CA GLN A 112 -5.47 -14.35 5.08
C GLN A 112 -4.03 -14.19 5.58
N MET A 113 -3.84 -13.20 6.43
CA MET A 113 -2.53 -12.83 6.97
C MET A 113 -2.41 -13.34 8.40
N SER A 114 -1.29 -14.01 8.70
CA SER A 114 -0.94 -14.48 10.04
C SER A 114 0.43 -13.95 10.42
N LEU A 115 0.53 -13.25 11.56
CA LEU A 115 1.79 -12.75 12.08
C LEU A 115 2.26 -13.65 13.22
N SER A 116 3.50 -14.12 13.13
CA SER A 116 4.09 -15.05 14.09
C SER A 116 5.43 -14.54 14.61
N ASP A 117 5.73 -14.79 15.89
CA ASP A 117 7.04 -14.53 16.48
C ASP A 117 8.06 -15.59 16.02
N LEU A 118 9.18 -15.16 15.45
CA LEU A 118 10.17 -16.06 14.84
C LEU A 118 10.84 -16.99 15.84
N LYS A 119 10.97 -16.57 17.10
CA LYS A 119 11.67 -17.32 18.15
C LYS A 119 10.77 -18.41 18.74
N SER A 120 9.56 -18.06 19.12
CA SER A 120 8.59 -18.94 19.76
C SER A 120 7.73 -19.72 18.78
N LYS A 121 7.64 -19.26 17.52
CA LYS A 121 6.74 -19.78 16.48
C LYS A 121 5.26 -19.61 16.81
N ASN A 122 4.93 -18.81 17.83
CA ASN A 122 3.54 -18.54 18.18
C ASN A 122 2.96 -17.50 17.23
N LYS A 123 1.76 -17.78 16.72
CA LYS A 123 0.92 -16.78 16.06
C LYS A 123 0.44 -15.78 17.09
N ILE A 124 0.64 -14.50 16.81
CA ILE A 124 0.31 -13.38 17.71
C ILE A 124 -0.81 -12.49 17.15
N TRP A 125 -1.09 -12.59 15.85
CA TRP A 125 -2.14 -11.81 15.20
C TRP A 125 -2.57 -12.45 13.88
N GLU A 126 -3.81 -12.15 13.48
CA GLU A 126 -4.39 -12.59 12.20
C GLU A 126 -5.34 -11.53 11.62
N LEU A 127 -5.43 -11.48 10.29
CA LEU A 127 -6.36 -10.63 9.56
C LEU A 127 -6.75 -11.25 8.23
N GLY A 128 -8.06 -11.34 7.98
CA GLY A 128 -8.63 -11.64 6.67
C GLY A 128 -9.05 -10.35 5.94
N ARG A 129 -8.69 -10.22 4.66
CA ARG A 129 -9.14 -9.13 3.78
C ARG A 129 -9.71 -9.69 2.50
N PHE A 130 -10.82 -9.13 2.04
CA PHE A 130 -11.49 -9.52 0.81
C PHE A 130 -11.24 -8.46 -0.28
N TYR A 131 -10.89 -8.91 -1.49
CA TYR A 131 -10.65 -8.03 -2.64
C TYR A 131 -11.40 -8.54 -3.87
N SER A 132 -12.19 -7.66 -4.48
CA SER A 132 -12.83 -7.95 -5.77
C SER A 132 -11.80 -7.92 -6.90
N LEU A 133 -11.84 -8.91 -7.79
CA LEU A 133 -11.00 -8.97 -8.99
C LEU A 133 -11.65 -8.27 -10.19
N VAL A 134 -12.96 -8.00 -10.15
CA VAL A 134 -13.73 -7.43 -11.28
C VAL A 134 -13.07 -6.18 -11.89
N PRO A 135 -12.59 -5.19 -11.11
CA PRO A 135 -11.93 -4.00 -11.68
C PRO A 135 -10.63 -4.31 -12.43
N TYR A 136 -9.98 -5.43 -12.12
CA TYR A 136 -8.64 -5.78 -12.60
C TYR A 136 -8.67 -6.80 -13.75
N LEU A 137 -9.79 -7.52 -13.93
CA LEU A 137 -9.97 -8.47 -15.03
C LEU A 137 -10.37 -7.81 -16.36
N SER A 138 -10.87 -6.57 -16.33
CA SER A 138 -11.35 -5.87 -17.52
C SER A 138 -10.21 -5.20 -18.33
N ALA A 139 -9.02 -5.07 -17.75
CA ALA A 139 -7.86 -4.47 -18.40
C ALA A 139 -7.18 -5.39 -19.45
N GLU A 140 -7.52 -6.68 -19.49
CA GLU A 140 -6.96 -7.66 -20.44
C GLU A 140 -7.73 -7.70 -21.78
N LYS A 141 -8.87 -6.99 -21.88
CA LYS A 141 -9.74 -6.94 -23.06
C LYS A 141 -9.78 -5.58 -23.78
N ALA A 142 -8.74 -4.75 -23.68
CA ALA A 142 -8.61 -3.66 -24.64
C ALA A 142 -8.18 -4.28 -25.99
N PRO A 143 -9.02 -4.27 -27.05
CA PRO A 143 -8.62 -4.81 -28.34
C PRO A 143 -7.42 -4.01 -28.83
N GLU A 144 -6.40 -4.71 -29.35
CA GLU A 144 -5.42 -4.11 -30.24
C GLU A 144 -6.17 -3.19 -31.20
N LYS A 145 -5.83 -1.90 -31.17
CA LYS A 145 -6.34 -0.93 -32.12
C LYS A 145 -5.85 -1.39 -33.49
N ASN A 146 -6.63 -2.25 -34.15
CA ASN A 146 -6.52 -2.55 -35.56
C ASN A 146 -6.57 -1.21 -36.29
N ILE A 147 -5.41 -0.75 -36.74
CA ILE A 147 -5.34 0.34 -37.71
C ILE A 147 -5.81 -0.29 -39.01
N PRO A 148 -6.97 0.11 -39.58
CA PRO A 148 -7.40 -0.43 -40.84
C PRO A 148 -6.43 0.00 -41.95
N THR A 149 -6.00 -1.00 -42.71
CA THR A 149 -5.38 -0.91 -44.02
C THR A 149 -6.04 0.17 -44.88
N LYS A 150 -5.26 1.11 -45.40
CA LYS A 150 -5.68 1.90 -46.57
C LYS A 150 -5.12 1.21 -47.82
N THR A 151 -6.00 0.48 -48.49
CA THR A 151 -5.84 -0.06 -49.83
C THR A 151 -5.67 1.09 -50.83
N GLU A 152 -4.66 0.92 -51.71
CA GLU A 152 -4.68 1.28 -53.15
C GLU A 152 -4.67 2.76 -53.57
N SER A 153 -3.61 3.14 -54.28
CA SER A 153 -3.71 4.06 -55.42
C SER A 153 -2.70 3.61 -56.47
N GLU A 154 -3.22 2.87 -57.44
CA GLU A 154 -2.66 2.62 -58.76
C GLU A 154 -2.37 3.95 -59.47
N LYS A 155 -1.10 4.22 -59.83
CA LYS A 155 -0.68 4.65 -61.18
C LYS A 155 0.84 4.64 -61.33
#